data_AF-A0A0N8GKJ3-F1
#
_entry.id   AF-A0A0N8GKJ3-F1
#
_cell.length_a   1.000
_cell.length_b   1.000
_cell.length_c   1.000
_cell.angle_alpha   90.00
_cell.angle_beta   90.00
_cell.angle_gamma   90.00
#
_symmetry.space_group_name_H-M   'P 1'
#
loop_
_entity.id
_entity.type
_entity.pdbx_description
1 polymer ?
#
loop_
_entity_poly.entity_id
_entity_poly.type
_entity_poly.pdbx_seq_one_letter_code
_entity_poly.pdbx_strand_id
1 'polypeptide(L)'
;MKHIWSSDVRLKRRLRVLVDRARANRPVTDLEIRKEDRHVRLDRWAALLERDPCQTIGLLSPSWAGGDQRGPLIPSAIDVAWEDPILRVMGLKSRARGDVKAFFGLSDAELDRIVSGSWRVPMRPAWQVAARIRNVGDPRVERLVLASVTAIILVFVAVVEWLR
;
A
#
# COMPACT_ATOMS: atom_id res chain seq x y z
N MET A 1 -54.98 21.25 26.51
CA MET A 1 -53.83 21.71 25.69
C MET A 1 -52.56 20.91 26.02
N LYS A 2 -52.46 19.63 25.61
CA LYS A 2 -51.28 18.76 25.84
C LYS A 2 -51.12 17.75 24.71
N HIS A 3 -50.92 18.18 23.46
CA HIS A 3 -50.66 17.20 22.38
C HIS A 3 -49.62 17.63 21.33
N ILE A 4 -49.08 18.85 21.42
CA ILE A 4 -48.11 19.37 20.43
C ILE A 4 -46.65 19.13 20.85
N TRP A 5 -46.39 18.81 22.12
CA TRP A 5 -45.03 18.65 22.68
C TRP A 5 -44.42 17.24 22.57
N SER A 6 -45.18 16.22 22.12
CA SER A 6 -44.72 14.82 22.08
C SER A 6 -44.10 14.42 20.72
N SER A 7 -44.54 15.07 19.64
CA SER A 7 -44.05 14.86 18.27
C SER A 7 -42.60 15.31 18.09
N ASP A 8 -42.21 16.42 18.74
CA ASP A 8 -40.85 16.97 18.66
C ASP A 8 -39.80 16.05 19.30
N VAL A 9 -40.10 15.43 20.44
CA VAL A 9 -39.18 14.49 21.10
C VAL A 9 -38.95 13.23 20.26
N ARG A 10 -40.02 12.72 19.62
CA ARG A 10 -39.94 11.53 18.77
C ARG A 10 -39.20 11.83 17.45
N LEU A 11 -39.41 13.02 16.89
CA LEU A 11 -38.71 13.51 15.70
C LEU A 11 -37.22 13.75 15.98
N LYS A 12 -36.89 14.43 17.08
CA LYS A 12 -35.51 14.66 17.55
C LYS A 12 -34.78 13.34 17.80
N ARG A 13 -35.45 12.34 18.37
CA ARG A 13 -34.86 11.01 18.59
C ARG A 13 -34.58 10.29 17.26
N ARG A 14 -35.49 10.36 16.28
CA ARG A 14 -35.28 9.80 14.94
C ARG A 14 -34.17 10.51 14.17
N LEU A 15 -34.13 11.84 14.22
CA LEU A 15 -33.06 12.64 13.62
C LEU A 15 -31.70 12.30 14.22
N ARG A 16 -31.62 12.15 15.55
CA ARG A 16 -30.38 11.72 16.23
C ARG A 16 -29.92 10.34 15.74
N VAL A 17 -30.84 9.37 15.66
CA VAL A 17 -30.52 8.02 15.16
C VAL A 17 -30.03 8.04 13.71
N LEU A 18 -30.63 8.87 12.85
CA LEU A 18 -30.19 9.01 11.45
C LEU A 18 -28.82 9.69 11.35
N VAL A 19 -28.56 10.72 12.14
CA VAL A 19 -27.27 11.41 12.21
C VAL A 19 -26.18 10.49 12.78
N ASP A 20 -26.49 9.72 13.83
CA ASP A 20 -25.56 8.74 14.41
C ASP A 20 -25.24 7.62 13.42
N ARG A 21 -26.25 7.17 12.63
CA ARG A 21 -26.05 6.17 11.57
C ARG A 21 -25.22 6.70 10.41
N ALA A 22 -25.43 7.95 10.00
CA ALA A 22 -24.61 8.61 8.98
C ALA A 22 -23.17 8.84 9.47
N ARG A 23 -23.00 9.16 10.76
CA ARG A 23 -21.69 9.28 11.41
C ARG A 23 -20.98 7.93 11.52
N ALA A 24 -21.70 6.84 11.77
CA ALA A 24 -21.15 5.48 11.84
C ALA A 24 -20.75 4.92 10.47
N ASN A 25 -21.44 5.30 9.39
CA ASN A 25 -21.10 4.87 8.03
C ASN A 25 -19.93 5.66 7.40
N ARG A 26 -19.70 6.92 7.80
CA ARG A 26 -18.57 7.75 7.35
C ARG A 26 -17.16 7.14 7.50
N PRO A 27 -16.78 6.54 8.64
CA PRO A 27 -15.42 6.01 8.81
C PRO A 27 -15.13 4.84 7.89
N VAL A 28 -16.14 4.03 7.54
CA VAL A 28 -15.97 2.90 6.62
C VAL A 28 -15.71 3.41 5.20
N THR A 29 -16.52 4.37 4.73
CA THR A 29 -16.35 4.96 3.39
C THR A 29 -15.02 5.71 3.23
N ASP A 30 -14.57 6.46 4.24
CA ASP A 30 -13.31 7.21 4.16
C ASP A 30 -12.09 6.28 4.09
N LEU A 31 -12.10 5.20 4.88
CA LEU A 31 -11.03 4.21 4.85
C LEU A 31 -11.00 3.43 3.53
N GLU A 32 -12.16 3.07 2.97
CA GLU A 32 -12.25 2.41 1.67
C GLU A 32 -11.77 3.32 0.54
N ILE A 33 -12.20 4.60 0.52
CA ILE A 33 -11.75 5.58 -0.48
C ILE A 33 -10.23 5.76 -0.39
N ARG A 34 -9.68 5.96 0.82
CA ARG A 34 -8.23 6.11 1.02
C ARG A 34 -7.44 4.87 0.59
N LYS A 35 -8.01 3.69 0.78
CA LYS A 35 -7.41 2.42 0.36
C LYS A 35 -7.44 2.30 -1.16
N GLU A 36 -8.57 2.60 -1.80
CA GLU A 36 -8.71 2.65 -3.25
C GLU A 36 -7.71 3.63 -3.86
N ASP A 37 -7.61 4.84 -3.31
CA ASP A 37 -6.66 5.84 -3.75
C ASP A 37 -5.20 5.36 -3.61
N ARG A 38 -4.87 4.60 -2.55
CA ARG A 38 -3.55 3.97 -2.38
C ARG A 38 -3.28 2.95 -3.48
N HIS A 39 -4.25 2.08 -3.78
CA HIS A 39 -4.11 1.07 -4.83
C HIS A 39 -3.91 1.72 -6.20
N VAL A 40 -4.74 2.71 -6.56
CA VAL A 40 -4.64 3.46 -7.81
C VAL A 40 -3.26 4.11 -7.96
N ARG A 41 -2.72 4.72 -6.90
CA ARG A 41 -1.37 5.31 -6.93
C ARG A 41 -0.28 4.26 -7.14
N LEU A 42 -0.33 3.14 -6.42
CA LEU A 42 0.66 2.06 -6.53
C LEU A 42 0.60 1.37 -7.90
N ASP A 43 -0.60 1.12 -8.43
CA ASP A 43 -0.79 0.54 -9.76
C ASP A 43 -0.25 1.45 -10.85
N ARG A 44 -0.47 2.76 -10.72
CA ARG A 44 0.12 3.74 -11.62
C ARG A 44 1.65 3.70 -11.56
N TRP A 45 2.23 3.63 -10.36
CA TRP A 45 3.68 3.55 -10.21
C TRP A 45 4.26 2.27 -10.82
N ALA A 46 3.62 1.12 -10.60
CA ALA A 46 4.00 -0.13 -11.24
C ALA A 46 3.90 -0.04 -12.77
N ALA A 47 2.81 0.53 -13.29
CA ALA A 47 2.59 0.69 -14.72
C ALA A 47 3.65 1.58 -15.39
N LEU A 48 4.21 2.58 -14.68
CA LEU A 48 5.32 3.39 -15.21
C LEU A 48 6.57 2.56 -15.46
N LEU A 49 6.91 1.66 -14.54
CA LEU A 49 8.06 0.77 -14.65
C LEU A 49 7.87 -0.33 -15.71
N GLU A 50 6.63 -0.66 -16.03
CA GLU A 50 6.32 -1.64 -17.09
C GLU A 50 6.33 -1.07 -18.49
N ARG A 51 6.33 0.26 -18.65
CA ARG A 51 6.45 0.89 -19.97
C ARG A 51 7.77 0.50 -20.66
N ASP A 52 8.83 0.35 -19.87
CA ASP A 52 10.11 -0.21 -20.31
C ASP A 52 10.57 -1.28 -19.31
N PRO A 53 10.09 -2.54 -19.45
CA PRO A 53 10.31 -3.58 -18.45
C PRO A 53 11.79 -3.99 -18.34
N CYS A 54 12.55 -3.82 -19.41
CA CYS A 54 13.97 -4.17 -19.49
C CYS A 54 14.88 -3.06 -18.96
N GLN A 55 14.35 -1.87 -18.69
CA GLN A 55 15.11 -0.77 -18.10
C GLN A 55 15.72 -1.20 -16.78
N THR A 56 17.02 -0.94 -16.62
CA THR A 56 17.71 -1.14 -15.34
C THR A 56 17.30 -0.05 -14.36
N ILE A 57 16.86 -0.43 -13.17
CA ILE A 57 16.50 0.47 -12.07
C ILE A 57 17.51 0.31 -10.94
N GLY A 58 18.02 1.44 -10.47
CA GLY A 58 18.92 1.50 -9.33
C GLY A 58 18.18 1.22 -8.02
N LEU A 59 18.70 0.29 -7.21
CA LEU A 59 18.22 0.05 -5.86
C LEU A 59 18.95 0.95 -4.87
N LEU A 60 18.22 1.39 -3.85
CA LEU A 60 18.70 2.32 -2.84
C LEU A 60 19.12 1.57 -1.56
N SER A 61 19.99 2.15 -0.76
CA SER A 61 20.32 1.62 0.57
C SER A 61 19.07 1.54 1.46
N PRO A 62 18.88 0.48 2.27
CA PRO A 62 17.75 0.41 3.20
C PRO A 62 17.68 1.60 4.15
N SER A 63 16.47 1.98 4.59
CA SER A 63 16.25 3.14 5.47
C SER A 63 17.02 3.07 6.79
N TRP A 64 17.19 1.87 7.35
CA TRP A 64 17.94 1.63 8.59
C TRP A 64 19.46 1.72 8.42
N ALA A 65 19.98 1.67 7.19
CA ALA A 65 21.42 1.69 6.92
C ALA A 65 22.01 3.12 6.94
N GLY A 66 21.22 4.15 7.27
CA GLY A 66 21.68 5.53 7.47
C GLY A 66 22.20 6.23 6.22
N GLY A 67 22.09 5.61 5.04
CA GLY A 67 22.59 6.15 3.78
C GLY A 67 21.51 6.83 2.97
N ASP A 68 21.48 8.15 2.99
CA ASP A 68 20.97 8.97 1.88
C ASP A 68 22.21 9.67 1.31
N GLN A 69 22.48 9.67 0.00
CA GLN A 69 22.09 10.85 -0.77
C GLN A 69 22.16 10.69 -2.29
N ARG A 70 22.66 9.57 -2.82
CA ARG A 70 22.63 9.31 -4.26
C ARG A 70 22.41 7.82 -4.47
N GLY A 71 21.28 7.49 -5.09
CA GLY A 71 21.13 6.18 -5.72
C GLY A 71 22.24 5.95 -6.76
N PRO A 72 22.28 4.77 -7.37
CA PRO A 72 23.13 4.52 -8.52
C PRO A 72 23.02 5.66 -9.55
N LEU A 73 24.02 5.83 -10.43
CA LEU A 73 23.95 6.79 -11.55
C LEU A 73 22.72 6.55 -12.47
N ILE A 74 22.12 5.37 -12.31
CA ILE A 74 20.92 4.88 -13.00
C ILE A 74 19.67 5.31 -12.22
N PRO A 75 18.58 5.72 -12.90
CA PRO A 75 17.35 6.15 -12.25
C PRO A 75 16.84 5.11 -11.24
N SER A 76 16.44 5.59 -10.07
CA SER A 76 15.76 4.78 -9.07
C SER A 76 14.26 4.69 -9.35
N ALA A 77 13.58 3.76 -8.68
CA ALA A 77 12.11 3.67 -8.76
C ALA A 77 11.42 4.96 -8.26
N ILE A 78 12.04 5.66 -7.32
CA ILE A 78 11.56 6.96 -6.80
C ILE A 78 11.67 8.04 -7.88
N ASP A 79 12.77 8.06 -8.64
CA ASP A 79 12.93 8.98 -9.76
C ASP A 79 11.84 8.75 -10.81
N VAL A 80 11.56 7.49 -11.16
CA VAL A 80 10.48 7.14 -12.11
C VAL A 80 9.11 7.64 -11.63
N ALA A 81 8.81 7.51 -10.33
CA ALA A 81 7.57 8.04 -9.76
C ALA A 81 7.51 9.58 -9.82
N TRP A 82 8.63 10.24 -9.52
CA TRP A 82 8.72 11.69 -9.51
C TRP A 82 8.60 12.32 -10.90
N GLU A 83 9.17 11.68 -11.92
CA GLU A 83 9.12 12.19 -13.30
C GLU A 83 7.69 12.16 -13.87
N ASP A 84 6.80 11.28 -13.38
CA ASP A 84 5.40 11.25 -13.82
C ASP A 84 4.62 12.50 -13.36
N PRO A 85 4.10 13.32 -14.30
CA PRO A 85 3.37 14.54 -13.95
C PRO A 85 2.09 14.26 -13.17
N ILE A 86 1.42 13.13 -13.42
CA ILE A 86 0.14 12.83 -12.79
C ILE A 86 0.36 12.50 -11.31
N LEU A 87 1.38 11.71 -10.94
CA LEU A 87 1.71 11.48 -9.53
C LEU A 87 2.07 12.77 -8.79
N ARG A 88 2.76 13.71 -9.45
CA ARG A 88 3.01 15.05 -8.89
C ARG A 88 1.73 15.86 -8.69
N VAL A 89 0.84 15.90 -9.68
CA VAL A 89 -0.46 16.57 -9.58
C VAL A 89 -1.35 15.93 -8.50
N MET A 90 -1.27 14.62 -8.32
CA MET A 90 -1.96 13.89 -7.25
C MET A 90 -1.39 14.22 -5.85
N GLY A 91 -0.24 14.89 -5.75
CA GLY A 91 0.32 15.37 -4.50
C GLY A 91 1.67 14.79 -4.08
N LEU A 92 2.39 14.09 -4.97
CA LEU A 92 3.79 13.72 -4.70
C LEU A 92 4.66 14.97 -4.65
N LYS A 93 5.29 15.25 -3.49
CA LYS A 93 5.95 16.53 -3.20
C LYS A 93 7.41 16.60 -3.60
N SER A 94 8.14 15.50 -3.46
CA SER A 94 9.56 15.42 -3.82
C SER A 94 10.02 13.98 -4.05
N ARG A 95 11.30 13.83 -4.39
CA ARG A 95 12.02 12.55 -4.46
C ARG A 95 12.49 12.04 -3.09
N ALA A 96 12.26 12.79 -2.01
CA ALA A 96 12.67 12.36 -0.69
C ALA A 96 11.90 11.10 -0.30
N ARG A 97 12.59 10.11 0.29
CA ARG A 97 11.97 8.87 0.78
C ARG A 97 10.76 9.13 1.67
N GLY A 98 10.84 10.13 2.55
CA GLY A 98 9.75 10.54 3.44
C GLY A 98 8.51 11.01 2.69
N ASP A 99 8.67 11.80 1.63
CA ASP A 99 7.55 12.32 0.83
C ASP A 99 6.90 11.21 -0.01
N VAL A 100 7.72 10.34 -0.61
CA VAL A 100 7.25 9.16 -1.35
C VAL A 100 6.47 8.23 -0.43
N LYS A 101 7.01 7.93 0.75
CA LYS A 101 6.37 7.11 1.77
C LYS A 101 5.01 7.67 2.17
N ALA A 102 4.96 8.95 2.51
CA ALA A 102 3.73 9.62 2.92
C ALA A 102 2.69 9.62 1.79
N PHE A 103 3.10 9.90 0.56
CA PHE A 103 2.22 9.96 -0.60
C PHE A 103 1.60 8.59 -0.94
N PHE A 104 2.40 7.53 -0.99
CA PHE A 104 1.90 6.19 -1.27
C PHE A 104 1.28 5.49 -0.06
N GLY A 105 1.31 6.10 1.13
CA GLY A 105 0.79 5.49 2.35
C GLY A 105 1.52 4.20 2.69
N LEU A 106 2.85 4.22 2.60
CA LEU A 106 3.73 3.09 2.88
C LEU A 106 4.36 3.23 4.28
N SER A 107 4.71 2.11 4.89
CA SER A 107 5.68 2.04 5.98
C SER A 107 7.11 2.06 5.44
N ASP A 108 8.10 2.31 6.30
CA ASP A 108 9.52 2.29 5.88
C ASP A 108 9.92 0.90 5.37
N ALA A 109 9.41 -0.16 6.01
CA ALA A 109 9.65 -1.54 5.60
C ALA A 109 9.04 -1.87 4.23
N GLU A 110 7.82 -1.37 3.94
CA GLU A 110 7.19 -1.55 2.63
C GLU A 110 7.94 -0.80 1.53
N LEU A 111 8.35 0.45 1.80
CA LEU A 111 9.15 1.22 0.85
C LEU A 111 10.49 0.54 0.59
N ASP A 112 11.20 0.09 1.63
CA ASP A 112 12.46 -0.65 1.49
C ASP A 112 12.27 -1.96 0.72
N ARG A 113 11.16 -2.68 0.92
CA ARG A 113 10.84 -3.90 0.16
C ARG A 113 10.73 -3.63 -1.35
N ILE A 114 10.30 -2.43 -1.72
CA ILE A 114 10.22 -1.99 -3.12
C ILE A 114 11.59 -1.54 -3.62
N VAL A 115 12.14 -0.50 -3.01
CA VAL A 115 13.23 0.30 -3.59
C VAL A 115 14.61 -0.14 -3.15
N SER A 116 14.72 -0.95 -2.10
CA SER A 116 16.02 -1.29 -1.52
C SER A 116 16.60 -2.62 -2.00
N GLY A 117 17.93 -2.65 -1.98
CA GLY A 117 18.76 -3.76 -2.39
C GLY A 117 19.90 -4.03 -1.43
N SER A 118 20.53 -5.19 -1.61
CA SER A 118 21.82 -5.49 -0.97
C SER A 118 22.95 -4.95 -1.85
N TRP A 119 24.12 -4.72 -1.27
CA TRP A 119 25.31 -4.31 -2.04
C TRP A 119 25.66 -5.28 -3.20
N ARG A 120 25.27 -6.56 -3.12
CA ARG A 120 25.52 -7.57 -4.17
C ARG A 120 24.57 -7.41 -5.35
N VAL A 121 23.41 -6.79 -5.12
CA VAL A 121 22.40 -6.57 -6.15
C VAL A 121 21.97 -5.10 -6.10
N PRO A 122 22.79 -4.20 -6.64
CA PRO A 122 22.54 -2.76 -6.61
C PRO A 122 21.48 -2.31 -7.64
N MET A 123 21.05 -3.21 -8.53
CA MET A 123 20.12 -2.88 -9.62
C MET A 123 19.20 -4.06 -9.95
N ARG A 124 18.04 -3.77 -10.52
CA ARG A 124 17.04 -4.74 -10.96
C ARG A 124 16.38 -4.26 -12.26
N PRO A 125 15.89 -5.16 -13.14
CA PRO A 125 15.04 -4.74 -14.24
C PRO A 125 13.73 -4.15 -13.72
N ALA A 126 13.16 -3.18 -14.43
CA ALA A 126 12.01 -2.41 -14.01
C ALA A 126 10.77 -3.28 -13.74
N TRP A 127 10.58 -4.35 -14.52
CA TRP A 127 9.49 -5.31 -14.28
C TRP A 127 9.57 -5.98 -12.89
N GLN A 128 10.77 -6.26 -12.38
CA GLN A 128 10.93 -6.84 -11.04
C GLN A 128 10.56 -5.84 -9.95
N VAL A 129 10.85 -4.55 -10.16
CA VAL A 129 10.46 -3.49 -9.23
C VAL A 129 8.95 -3.25 -9.29
N ALA A 130 8.34 -3.27 -10.48
CA ALA A 130 6.88 -3.22 -10.65
C ALA A 130 6.18 -4.36 -9.90
N ALA A 131 6.71 -5.58 -9.99
CA ALA A 131 6.19 -6.73 -9.24
C ALA A 131 6.26 -6.51 -7.72
N ARG A 132 7.35 -5.91 -7.20
CA ARG A 132 7.46 -5.57 -5.77
C ARG A 132 6.41 -4.55 -5.34
N ILE A 133 6.16 -3.52 -6.16
CA ILE A 133 5.13 -2.51 -5.90
C ILE A 133 3.77 -3.17 -5.79
N ARG A 134 3.43 -4.06 -6.73
CA ARG A 134 2.15 -4.79 -6.70
C ARG A 134 2.01 -5.70 -5.50
N ASN A 135 3.07 -6.40 -5.11
CA ASN A 135 3.05 -7.27 -3.92
C ASN A 135 2.80 -6.46 -2.63
N VAL A 136 3.30 -5.23 -2.55
CA VAL A 136 3.02 -4.30 -1.44
C VAL A 136 1.61 -3.68 -1.55
N GLY A 137 1.14 -3.47 -2.78
CA GLY A 137 -0.20 -2.98 -3.08
C GLY A 137 -1.28 -3.96 -2.63
N ASP A 138 -1.19 -5.22 -3.06
CA ASP A 138 -2.15 -6.28 -2.76
C ASP A 138 -1.53 -7.44 -1.95
N PRO A 139 -1.43 -7.32 -0.62
CA PRO A 139 -0.88 -8.38 0.22
C PRO A 139 -1.80 -9.61 0.32
N ARG A 140 -2.96 -9.64 -0.37
CA ARG A 140 -3.90 -10.77 -0.32
C ARG A 140 -3.29 -12.03 -0.89
N VAL A 141 -2.53 -11.93 -1.98
CA VAL A 141 -1.87 -13.10 -2.61
C VAL A 141 -0.82 -13.68 -1.66
N GLU A 142 -0.01 -12.84 -1.01
CA GLU A 142 1.00 -13.30 -0.04
C GLU A 142 0.35 -13.98 1.17
N ARG A 143 -0.76 -13.43 1.69
CA ARG A 143 -1.52 -14.05 2.79
C ARG A 143 -2.16 -15.39 2.40
N LEU A 144 -2.69 -15.50 1.18
CA LEU A 144 -3.25 -16.75 0.66
C LEU A 144 -2.17 -17.82 0.49
N VAL A 145 -1.01 -17.45 -0.06
CA VAL A 145 0.14 -18.35 -0.19
C VAL A 145 0.62 -18.82 1.18
N LEU A 146 0.82 -17.90 2.14
CA LEU A 146 1.20 -18.25 3.50
C LEU A 146 0.19 -19.21 4.16
N ALA A 147 -1.11 -18.90 4.09
CA ALA A 147 -2.16 -19.75 4.63
C ALA A 147 -2.15 -21.16 3.99
N SER A 148 -1.95 -21.23 2.67
CA SER A 148 -1.87 -22.51 1.95
C SER A 148 -0.65 -23.34 2.39
N VAL A 149 0.52 -22.72 2.54
CA VAL A 149 1.75 -23.39 2.98
C VAL A 149 1.60 -23.87 4.42
N THR A 150 1.05 -23.05 5.31
CA THR A 150 0.78 -23.45 6.69
C THR A 150 -0.18 -24.63 6.75
N ALA A 151 -1.26 -24.63 5.96
CA ALA A 151 -2.19 -25.76 5.89
C ALA A 151 -1.51 -27.06 5.42
N ILE A 152 -0.65 -26.98 4.40
CA ILE A 152 0.12 -28.13 3.89
C ILE A 152 1.03 -28.70 4.98
N ILE A 153 1.75 -27.83 5.70
CA ILE A 153 2.63 -28.25 6.81
C ILE A 153 1.84 -28.96 7.90
N LEU A 154 0.69 -28.41 8.31
CA LEU A 154 -0.16 -29.02 9.33
C LEU A 154 -0.71 -30.38 8.91
N VAL A 155 -1.15 -30.52 7.65
CA VAL A 155 -1.61 -31.80 7.09
C VAL A 155 -0.48 -32.81 7.07
N PHE A 156 0.72 -32.41 6.65
CA PHE A 156 1.88 -33.29 6.63
C PHE A 156 2.26 -33.80 8.03
N VAL A 157 2.28 -32.90 9.03
CA VAL A 157 2.54 -33.27 10.43
C VAL A 157 1.50 -34.26 10.94
N ALA A 158 0.21 -34.01 10.68
CA ALA A 158 -0.87 -34.90 11.09
C ALA A 158 -0.78 -36.30 10.44
N VAL A 159 -0.39 -36.39 9.17
CA VAL A 159 -0.19 -37.67 8.47
C VAL A 159 0.99 -38.44 9.05
N VAL A 160 2.10 -37.75 9.36
CA VAL A 160 3.28 -38.38 9.97
C VAL A 160 2.96 -38.90 11.37
N GLU A 161 2.20 -38.15 12.17
CA GLU A 161 1.74 -38.61 13.49
C GLU A 161 0.80 -39.82 13.39
N TRP A 162 -0.06 -39.89 12.38
CA TRP A 162 -0.98 -41.02 12.19
C TRP A 162 -0.31 -42.32 11.74
N LEU A 163 0.83 -42.21 11.04
CA LEU A 163 1.62 -43.35 10.55
C LEU A 163 2.64 -43.88 11.58
N ARG A 164 2.74 -43.26 12.76
CA ARG A 164 3.69 -43.60 13.82
C ARG A 164 2.99 -44.29 14.99
#